data_AF-A0A3S3N594-F1
#
_entry.id   AF-A0A3S3N594-F1
#
_cell.length_a   1.000
_cell.length_b   1.000
_cell.length_c   1.000
_cell.angle_alpha   90.00
_cell.angle_beta   90.00
_cell.angle_gamma   90.00
#
_symmetry.space_group_name_H-M   'P 1'
#
loop_
_entity.id
_entity.type
_entity.pdbx_description
1 polymer ?
#
loop_
_entity_poly.entity_id
_entity_poly.type
_entity_poly.pdbx_seq_one_letter_code
_entity_poly.pdbx_strand_id
1 'polypeptide(L)'
;MGGRGKEKGEERLEEEKRRKWRCEVSRDPVQLHIFNNFFLGNAYVLLRSINGMIHGLNIVDNMFSGDASGVHIVQLDKWKQPFRSIKLVIVDRNEVYGGMEIKSTLAKVFLQGHGKRWSHDFSPVLLFHDRIRHVEYSLQVDGSFPHHALRNVSGNRIVIESDTTVQAIVYISVDQSL
;
A
#
# COMPACT_ATOMS: atom_id res chain seq x y z
N MET A 1 19.93 37.00 -16.10
CA MET A 1 19.22 35.70 -16.17
C MET A 1 19.37 34.90 -14.86
N GLY A 2 18.82 35.38 -13.73
CA GLY A 2 19.05 34.74 -12.41
C GLY A 2 17.82 34.52 -11.52
N GLY A 3 16.61 34.93 -11.95
CA GLY A 3 15.41 34.91 -11.09
C GLY A 3 14.72 33.55 -10.95
N ARG A 4 14.77 32.70 -11.98
CA ARG A 4 13.95 31.49 -12.10
C ARG A 4 14.36 30.34 -11.15
N GLY A 5 15.56 30.43 -10.55
CA GLY A 5 16.07 29.45 -9.57
C GLY A 5 15.70 29.76 -8.12
N LYS A 6 15.46 31.03 -7.78
CA LYS A 6 15.09 31.46 -6.43
C LYS A 6 13.62 31.15 -6.11
N GLU A 7 12.71 31.45 -7.03
CA GLU A 7 11.26 31.19 -6.87
C GLU A 7 10.97 29.69 -6.67
N LYS A 8 11.62 28.80 -7.42
CA LYS A 8 11.50 27.34 -7.23
C LYS A 8 12.05 26.87 -5.88
N GLY A 9 13.04 27.56 -5.32
CA GLY A 9 13.59 27.24 -4.00
C GLY A 9 12.63 27.65 -2.88
N GLU A 10 11.98 28.81 -3.01
CA GLU A 10 11.04 29.36 -2.05
C GLU A 10 9.71 28.60 -2.04
N GLU A 11 9.13 28.25 -3.20
CA GLU A 11 7.95 27.38 -3.29
C GLU A 11 8.20 26.02 -2.62
N ARG A 12 9.38 25.43 -2.85
CA ARG A 12 9.77 24.14 -2.26
C ARG A 12 9.91 24.23 -0.75
N LEU A 13 10.45 25.33 -0.24
CA LEU A 13 10.56 25.61 1.20
C LEU A 13 9.19 25.81 1.86
N GLU A 14 8.28 26.52 1.20
CA GLU A 14 6.91 26.72 1.70
C GLU A 14 6.07 25.43 1.64
N GLU A 15 6.25 24.61 0.60
CA GLU A 15 5.65 23.28 0.55
C GLU A 15 6.23 22.37 1.64
N GLU A 16 7.54 22.40 1.90
CA GLU A 16 8.17 21.66 3.01
C GLU A 16 7.65 22.12 4.37
N LYS A 17 7.47 23.43 4.59
CA LYS A 17 6.85 23.96 5.81
C LYS A 17 5.39 23.51 5.95
N ARG A 18 4.62 23.53 4.86
CA ARG A 18 3.22 23.06 4.83
C ARG A 18 3.07 21.55 5.03
N ARG A 19 4.05 20.76 4.60
CA ARG A 19 4.13 19.31 4.87
C ARG A 19 4.54 19.04 6.31
N LYS A 20 5.46 19.82 6.87
CA LYS A 20 5.96 19.65 8.25
C LYS A 20 4.85 19.69 9.31
N TRP A 21 3.77 20.45 9.08
CA TRP A 21 2.63 20.53 10.02
C TRP A 21 1.54 19.47 9.80
N ARG A 22 1.65 18.64 8.76
CA ARG A 22 0.60 17.70 8.35
C ARG A 22 1.06 16.24 8.28
N CYS A 23 2.33 15.96 8.51
CA CYS A 23 2.81 14.59 8.44
C CYS A 23 3.93 14.30 9.42
N GLU A 24 3.94 13.06 9.90
CA GLU A 24 5.12 12.48 10.53
C GLU A 24 6.08 12.04 9.43
N VAL A 25 7.29 12.58 9.41
CA VAL A 25 8.28 12.29 8.37
C VAL A 25 9.39 11.42 8.94
N SER A 26 9.51 10.20 8.42
CA SER A 26 10.63 9.32 8.74
C SER A 26 11.55 9.12 7.54
N ARG A 27 12.86 9.29 7.73
CA ARG A 27 13.88 9.19 6.69
C ARG A 27 14.63 7.87 6.82
N ASP A 28 14.61 7.05 5.78
CA ASP A 28 15.13 5.67 5.78
C ASP A 28 14.89 4.91 7.10
N PRO A 29 13.62 4.69 7.51
CA PRO A 29 13.30 4.15 8.83
C PRO A 29 14.00 2.82 9.11
N VAL A 30 14.58 2.73 10.31
CA VAL A 30 15.14 1.51 10.89
C VAL A 30 14.53 1.32 12.28
N GLN A 31 13.87 0.19 12.52
CA GLN A 31 13.26 -0.15 13.81
C GLN A 31 12.29 0.93 14.33
N LEU A 32 11.32 1.31 13.49
CA LEU A 32 10.31 2.32 13.81
C LEU A 32 8.96 1.65 14.02
N HIS A 33 8.24 2.04 15.08
CA HIS A 33 6.90 1.58 15.38
C HIS A 33 5.97 2.78 15.61
N ILE A 34 4.95 2.92 14.77
CA ILE A 34 3.88 3.92 14.88
C ILE A 34 2.58 3.13 15.08
N PHE A 35 2.05 3.15 16.31
CA PHE A 35 0.88 2.36 16.67
C PHE A 35 -0.03 3.05 17.66
N ASN A 36 -1.33 2.75 17.60
CA ASN A 36 -2.36 3.27 18.50
C ASN A 36 -2.44 4.81 18.54
N ASN A 37 -2.17 5.47 17.41
CA ASN A 37 -2.30 6.93 17.28
C ASN A 37 -3.62 7.31 16.59
N PHE A 38 -4.08 8.53 16.85
CA PHE A 38 -5.16 9.18 16.12
C PHE A 38 -4.62 10.36 15.31
N PHE A 39 -4.75 10.30 13.99
CA PHE A 39 -4.34 11.33 13.04
C PHE A 39 -5.57 12.10 12.54
N LEU A 40 -5.60 13.42 12.72
CA LEU A 40 -6.73 14.28 12.36
C LEU A 40 -6.36 15.28 11.26
N GLY A 41 -7.34 15.62 10.42
CA GLY A 41 -7.22 16.72 9.45
C GLY A 41 -6.36 16.36 8.24
N ASN A 42 -6.55 15.15 7.70
CA ASN A 42 -5.75 14.58 6.61
C ASN A 42 -4.27 14.40 6.97
N ALA A 43 -3.94 14.25 8.25
CA ALA A 43 -2.58 13.93 8.64
C ALA A 43 -2.19 12.53 8.15
N TYR A 44 -0.93 12.33 7.76
CA TYR A 44 -0.43 11.07 7.21
C TYR A 44 1.02 10.80 7.63
N VAL A 45 1.51 9.58 7.39
CA VAL A 45 2.91 9.22 7.58
C VAL A 45 3.65 9.29 6.25
N LEU A 46 4.74 10.04 6.20
CA LEU A 46 5.61 10.17 5.03
C LEU A 46 6.92 9.41 5.24
N LEU A 47 7.14 8.38 4.43
CA LEU A 47 8.38 7.60 4.43
C LEU A 47 9.28 8.13 3.32
N ARG A 48 10.37 8.80 3.70
CA ARG A 48 11.30 9.42 2.76
C ARG A 48 12.55 8.57 2.56
N SER A 49 12.85 8.29 1.30
CA SER A 49 14.04 7.56 0.88
C SER A 49 15.21 8.51 0.63
N ILE A 50 16.25 8.41 1.46
CA ILE A 50 17.52 9.11 1.27
C ILE A 50 18.57 8.12 0.74
N ASN A 51 18.72 6.98 1.40
CA ASN A 51 19.65 5.88 1.10
C ASN A 51 18.94 4.67 0.49
N GLY A 52 17.61 4.72 0.30
CA GLY A 52 16.86 3.64 -0.35
C GLY A 52 16.57 2.47 0.58
N MET A 53 16.53 2.69 1.90
CA MET A 53 16.38 1.65 2.91
C MET A 53 15.15 1.86 3.79
N ILE A 54 14.39 0.79 4.03
CA ILE A 54 13.42 0.66 5.13
C ILE A 54 13.64 -0.71 5.76
N HIS A 55 13.80 -0.75 7.08
CA HIS A 55 13.99 -2.01 7.80
C HIS A 55 13.27 -2.01 9.16
N GLY A 56 12.39 -2.98 9.40
CA GLY A 56 11.73 -3.11 10.70
C GLY A 56 10.80 -1.93 10.98
N LEU A 57 9.91 -1.63 10.03
CA LEU A 57 8.93 -0.56 10.16
C LEU A 57 7.55 -1.16 10.40
N ASN A 58 6.89 -0.75 11.48
CA ASN A 58 5.52 -1.11 11.79
C ASN A 58 4.66 0.17 11.86
N ILE A 59 3.62 0.26 11.04
CA ILE A 59 2.58 1.29 11.11
C ILE A 59 1.25 0.55 11.23
N VAL A 60 0.79 0.34 12.45
CA VAL A 60 -0.32 -0.57 12.75
C VAL A 60 -1.30 0.00 13.75
N ASP A 61 -2.57 -0.38 13.65
CA ASP A 61 -3.57 -0.06 14.67
C ASP A 61 -3.74 1.45 14.92
N ASN A 62 -3.54 2.28 13.88
CA ASN A 62 -3.78 3.73 13.93
C ASN A 62 -5.11 4.09 13.28
N MET A 63 -5.68 5.22 13.69
CA MET A 63 -6.90 5.79 13.13
C MET A 63 -6.57 7.10 12.39
N PHE A 64 -6.99 7.21 11.13
CA PHE A 64 -6.79 8.38 10.29
C PHE A 64 -8.12 9.01 9.89
N SER A 65 -8.29 10.31 10.14
CA SER A 65 -9.52 11.04 9.84
C SER A 65 -9.25 12.27 8.97
N GLY A 66 -9.98 12.35 7.85
CA GLY A 66 -9.84 13.40 6.85
C GLY A 66 -11.14 14.09 6.44
N ASP A 67 -11.09 14.80 5.31
CA ASP A 67 -12.17 15.62 4.75
C ASP A 67 -12.57 15.23 3.31
N ALA A 68 -12.42 13.95 2.98
CA ALA A 68 -12.73 13.33 1.70
C ALA A 68 -11.85 13.80 0.53
N SER A 69 -10.65 14.28 0.83
CA SER A 69 -9.65 14.70 -0.16
C SER A 69 -8.84 13.54 -0.78
N GLY A 70 -9.11 12.28 -0.42
CA GLY A 70 -8.43 11.11 -0.99
C GLY A 70 -6.96 10.96 -0.56
N VAL A 71 -6.59 11.53 0.58
CA VAL A 71 -5.21 11.49 1.06
C VAL A 71 -4.85 10.09 1.54
N HIS A 72 -3.78 9.51 0.97
CA HIS A 72 -3.22 8.25 1.45
C HIS A 72 -2.62 8.39 2.86
N ILE A 73 -2.95 7.46 3.76
CA ILE A 73 -2.46 7.45 5.15
C ILE A 73 -0.96 7.22 5.30
N VAL A 74 -0.35 6.51 4.34
CA VAL A 74 1.10 6.28 4.27
C VAL A 74 1.55 6.61 2.86
N GLN A 75 2.59 7.41 2.74
CA GLN A 75 3.12 7.89 1.46
C GLN A 75 4.61 7.60 1.35
N LEU A 76 5.05 7.25 0.14
CA LEU A 76 6.46 7.04 -0.17
C LEU A 76 7.01 8.25 -0.90
N ASP A 77 8.01 8.90 -0.32
CA ASP A 77 8.74 9.99 -0.94
C ASP A 77 10.10 9.51 -1.47
N LYS A 78 10.20 9.41 -2.80
CA LYS A 78 11.40 8.96 -3.52
C LYS A 78 12.40 10.12 -3.73
N TRP A 79 12.64 10.90 -2.68
CA TRP A 79 13.36 12.18 -2.75
C TRP A 79 14.71 12.12 -3.46
N LYS A 80 15.60 11.20 -3.05
CA LYS A 80 16.87 10.95 -3.76
C LYS A 80 16.80 9.74 -4.67
N GLN A 81 16.10 8.70 -4.23
CA GLN A 81 16.02 7.42 -4.92
C GLN A 81 14.82 6.60 -4.44
N PRO A 82 14.37 5.59 -5.19
CA PRO A 82 13.40 4.62 -4.70
C PRO A 82 13.94 3.82 -3.51
N PHE A 83 13.03 3.33 -2.66
CA PHE A 83 13.37 2.26 -1.72
C PHE A 83 13.71 0.99 -2.49
N ARG A 84 14.91 0.44 -2.24
CA ARG A 84 15.41 -0.79 -2.89
C ARG A 84 15.62 -1.90 -1.87
N SER A 85 16.06 -1.55 -0.67
CA SER A 85 16.15 -2.46 0.46
C SER A 85 14.96 -2.22 1.38
N ILE A 86 13.94 -3.06 1.25
CA ILE A 86 12.72 -3.01 2.07
C ILE A 86 12.65 -4.35 2.78
N LYS A 87 12.72 -4.36 4.11
CA LYS A 87 12.74 -5.59 4.91
C LYS A 87 11.88 -5.43 6.15
N LEU A 88 11.06 -6.43 6.47
CA LEU A 88 10.26 -6.45 7.70
C LEU A 88 9.42 -5.15 7.82
N VAL A 89 8.60 -4.87 6.81
CA VAL A 89 7.76 -3.67 6.77
C VAL A 89 6.31 -4.07 6.86
N ILE A 90 5.66 -3.69 7.95
CA ILE A 90 4.26 -3.97 8.21
C ILE A 90 3.52 -2.64 8.25
N VAL A 91 2.63 -2.44 7.30
CA VAL A 91 1.58 -1.42 7.36
C VAL A 91 0.27 -2.18 7.28
N ASP A 92 -0.49 -2.24 8.36
CA ASP A 92 -1.69 -3.08 8.42
C ASP A 92 -2.62 -2.62 9.55
N ARG A 93 -3.90 -3.02 9.53
CA ARG A 93 -4.89 -2.71 10.58
C ARG A 93 -5.00 -1.22 10.92
N ASN A 94 -4.79 -0.35 9.94
CA ASN A 94 -5.08 1.07 10.11
C ASN A 94 -6.50 1.36 9.62
N GLU A 95 -7.20 2.23 10.33
CA GLU A 95 -8.57 2.61 10.02
C GLU A 95 -8.59 4.00 9.37
N VAL A 96 -9.47 4.18 8.39
CA VAL A 96 -9.65 5.46 7.68
C VAL A 96 -11.09 5.94 7.79
N TYR A 97 -11.26 7.21 8.12
CA TYR A 97 -12.55 7.90 8.16
C TYR A 97 -12.50 9.20 7.35
N GLY A 98 -13.65 9.63 6.83
CA GLY A 98 -13.75 10.88 6.09
C GLY A 98 -12.96 10.85 4.79
N GLY A 99 -13.08 9.77 4.01
CA GLY A 99 -12.56 9.67 2.63
C GLY A 99 -11.04 9.81 2.47
N MET A 100 -10.25 9.47 3.49
CA MET A 100 -8.84 9.13 3.33
C MET A 100 -8.68 7.75 2.69
N GLU A 101 -7.52 7.50 2.08
CA GLU A 101 -7.24 6.24 1.38
C GLU A 101 -6.26 5.37 2.14
N ILE A 102 -6.61 4.09 2.30
CA ILE A 102 -5.78 3.12 3.01
C ILE A 102 -4.55 2.75 2.16
N LYS A 103 -3.41 2.58 2.82
CA LYS A 103 -2.25 1.87 2.27
C LYS A 103 -1.85 0.78 3.24
N SER A 104 -1.45 -0.36 2.69
CA SER A 104 -1.12 -1.55 3.46
C SER A 104 -0.01 -2.36 2.80
N THR A 105 0.68 -3.19 3.57
CA THR A 105 1.56 -4.25 3.05
C THR A 105 0.86 -5.60 2.99
N LEU A 106 -0.31 -5.73 3.63
CA LEU A 106 -1.18 -6.91 3.58
C LEU A 106 -2.55 -6.51 3.03
N ALA A 107 -3.09 -7.30 2.11
CA ALA A 107 -4.42 -7.03 1.57
C ALA A 107 -5.20 -8.32 1.33
N LYS A 108 -6.51 -8.26 1.51
CA LYS A 108 -7.43 -9.37 1.29
C LYS A 108 -8.59 -8.94 0.40
N VAL A 109 -9.06 -9.83 -0.46
CA VAL A 109 -10.25 -9.62 -1.29
C VAL A 109 -10.94 -10.95 -1.53
N PHE A 110 -12.23 -10.92 -1.86
CA PHE A 110 -12.92 -12.06 -2.45
C PHE A 110 -13.51 -11.68 -3.81
N LEU A 111 -13.50 -12.62 -4.75
CA LEU A 111 -14.04 -12.45 -6.09
C LEU A 111 -15.07 -13.54 -6.34
N GLN A 112 -16.33 -13.16 -6.52
CA GLN A 112 -17.39 -14.07 -6.90
C GLN A 112 -17.65 -13.98 -8.40
N GLY A 113 -17.81 -15.14 -9.06
CA GLY A 113 -18.16 -15.14 -10.48
C GLY A 113 -18.32 -16.53 -11.08
N HIS A 114 -18.95 -16.57 -12.25
CA HIS A 114 -19.06 -17.74 -13.11
C HIS A 114 -18.05 -17.63 -14.24
N GLY A 115 -17.03 -18.48 -14.25
CA GLY A 115 -15.97 -18.35 -15.25
C GLY A 115 -14.80 -19.31 -15.02
N LYS A 116 -13.71 -19.02 -15.74
CA LYS A 116 -12.44 -19.74 -15.64
C LYS A 116 -11.29 -18.88 -15.13
N ARG A 117 -11.55 -17.61 -14.82
CA ARG A 117 -10.51 -16.61 -14.54
C ARG A 117 -11.01 -15.56 -13.56
N TRP A 118 -10.22 -15.33 -12.52
CA TRP A 118 -10.44 -14.29 -11.53
C TRP A 118 -9.19 -13.42 -11.47
N SER A 119 -9.37 -12.10 -11.58
CA SER A 119 -8.27 -11.14 -11.61
C SER A 119 -8.58 -9.97 -10.68
N HIS A 120 -7.59 -9.55 -9.91
CA HIS A 120 -7.70 -8.37 -9.05
C HIS A 120 -6.40 -7.59 -9.01
N ASP A 121 -6.50 -6.27 -9.00
CA ASP A 121 -5.39 -5.35 -8.93
C ASP A 121 -5.30 -4.72 -7.54
N PHE A 122 -4.27 -5.08 -6.80
CA PHE A 122 -4.06 -4.61 -5.43
C PHE A 122 -3.31 -3.27 -5.36
N SER A 123 -2.92 -2.66 -6.49
CA SER A 123 -2.20 -1.38 -6.52
C SER A 123 -2.86 -0.23 -5.76
N PRO A 124 -4.20 -0.10 -5.71
CA PRO A 124 -4.84 0.94 -4.91
C PRO A 124 -4.56 0.82 -3.41
N VAL A 125 -4.35 -0.40 -2.89
CA VAL A 125 -4.18 -0.65 -1.45
C VAL A 125 -2.73 -0.91 -1.08
N LEU A 126 -1.96 -1.61 -1.91
CA LEU A 126 -0.60 -1.98 -1.58
C LEU A 126 0.35 -0.79 -1.61
N LEU A 127 1.19 -0.71 -0.58
CA LEU A 127 2.14 0.41 -0.39
C LEU A 127 3.26 0.38 -1.42
N PHE A 128 3.81 -0.81 -1.71
CA PHE A 128 4.91 -0.96 -2.65
C PHE A 128 4.40 -1.45 -4.01
N HIS A 129 4.97 -0.89 -5.07
CA HIS A 129 4.69 -1.36 -6.42
C HIS A 129 5.41 -2.70 -6.68
N ASP A 130 4.67 -3.66 -7.25
CA ASP A 130 5.20 -4.95 -7.75
C ASP A 130 6.09 -5.68 -6.74
N ARG A 131 5.63 -5.75 -5.49
CA ARG A 131 6.39 -6.33 -4.37
C ARG A 131 5.61 -7.39 -3.59
N ILE A 132 4.62 -8.01 -4.21
CA ILE A 132 3.94 -9.16 -3.60
C ILE A 132 4.98 -10.29 -3.43
N ARG A 133 5.22 -10.70 -2.19
CA ARG A 133 6.17 -11.77 -1.82
C ARG A 133 5.48 -13.09 -1.58
N HIS A 134 4.27 -13.02 -1.04
CA HIS A 134 3.48 -14.19 -0.72
C HIS A 134 2.03 -13.98 -1.14
N VAL A 135 1.43 -15.05 -1.65
CA VAL A 135 0.02 -15.10 -2.04
C VAL A 135 -0.55 -16.36 -1.44
N GLU A 136 -1.64 -16.21 -0.71
CA GLU A 136 -2.49 -17.31 -0.29
C GLU A 136 -3.86 -17.10 -0.95
N TYR A 137 -4.46 -18.17 -1.46
CA TYR A 137 -5.83 -18.10 -1.94
C TYR A 137 -6.58 -19.39 -1.64
N SER A 138 -7.89 -19.29 -1.50
CA SER A 138 -8.80 -20.42 -1.43
C SER A 138 -9.90 -20.30 -2.47
N LEU A 139 -10.36 -21.44 -2.97
CA LEU A 139 -11.43 -21.54 -3.95
C LEU A 139 -12.62 -22.23 -3.29
N GLN A 140 -13.73 -21.51 -3.14
CA GLN A 140 -15.00 -22.06 -2.73
C GLN A 140 -15.86 -22.28 -3.97
N VAL A 141 -16.27 -23.53 -4.20
CA VAL A 141 -17.12 -23.97 -5.32
C VAL A 141 -18.18 -24.93 -4.82
N ASP A 142 -19.36 -24.86 -5.41
CA ASP A 142 -20.42 -25.84 -5.16
C ASP A 142 -20.33 -26.95 -6.22
N GLY A 143 -20.11 -28.19 -5.79
CA GLY A 143 -20.04 -29.36 -6.68
C GLY A 143 -18.62 -29.76 -7.08
N SER A 144 -18.35 -29.85 -8.39
CA SER A 144 -17.06 -30.36 -8.89
C SER A 144 -15.92 -29.38 -8.62
N PHE A 145 -14.84 -29.89 -8.02
CA PHE A 145 -13.64 -29.11 -7.75
C PHE A 145 -12.72 -29.08 -8.98
N PRO A 146 -12.50 -27.91 -9.60
CA PRO A 146 -11.70 -27.83 -10.82
C PRO A 146 -10.20 -27.86 -10.51
N HIS A 147 -9.38 -28.23 -11.50
CA HIS A 147 -7.96 -27.92 -11.43
C HIS A 147 -7.78 -26.42 -11.59
N HIS A 148 -7.07 -25.79 -10.67
CA HIS A 148 -6.92 -24.36 -10.63
C HIS A 148 -5.52 -23.97 -10.14
N ALA A 149 -5.05 -22.80 -10.58
CA ALA A 149 -3.70 -22.34 -10.28
C ALA A 149 -3.60 -20.81 -10.29
N LEU A 150 -2.71 -20.28 -9.45
CA LEU A 150 -2.20 -18.93 -9.55
C LEU A 150 -1.33 -18.80 -10.82
N ARG A 151 -1.68 -17.85 -11.69
CA ARG A 151 -1.02 -17.65 -13.00
C ARG A 151 -0.20 -16.37 -13.09
N ASN A 152 -0.58 -15.33 -12.36
CA ASN A 152 0.15 -14.06 -12.37
C ASN A 152 0.09 -13.36 -11.01
N VAL A 153 1.19 -12.68 -10.67
CA VAL A 153 1.35 -11.81 -9.49
C VAL A 153 2.01 -10.46 -9.81
N SER A 154 2.39 -10.21 -11.07
CA SER A 154 3.15 -9.03 -11.49
C SER A 154 2.31 -7.75 -11.41
N GLY A 155 2.96 -6.62 -11.13
CA GLY A 155 2.32 -5.31 -11.10
C GLY A 155 1.24 -5.21 -10.02
N ASN A 156 1.40 -5.95 -8.92
CA ASN A 156 0.38 -6.13 -7.87
C ASN A 156 -0.95 -6.72 -8.37
N ARG A 157 -0.96 -7.34 -9.55
CA ARG A 157 -2.15 -7.98 -10.12
C ARG A 157 -2.08 -9.48 -9.94
N ILE A 158 -3.09 -10.01 -9.26
CA ILE A 158 -3.29 -11.45 -9.12
C ILE A 158 -4.19 -11.94 -10.24
N VAL A 159 -3.82 -13.07 -10.85
CA VAL A 159 -4.66 -13.82 -11.79
C VAL A 159 -4.68 -15.28 -11.37
N ILE A 160 -5.87 -15.80 -11.11
CA ILE A 160 -6.13 -17.22 -10.81
C ILE A 160 -7.01 -17.77 -11.93
N GLU A 161 -6.70 -18.96 -12.39
CA GLU A 161 -7.43 -19.62 -13.47
C GLU A 161 -7.80 -21.06 -13.12
N SER A 162 -8.90 -21.54 -13.69
CA SER A 162 -9.33 -22.94 -13.67
C SER A 162 -9.38 -23.54 -15.07
N ASP A 163 -9.30 -24.87 -15.15
CA ASP A 163 -9.40 -25.63 -16.41
C ASP A 163 -10.83 -25.65 -16.98
N THR A 164 -11.83 -25.68 -16.09
CA THR A 164 -13.25 -25.66 -16.45
C THR A 164 -13.99 -24.46 -15.86
N THR A 165 -15.14 -24.15 -16.45
CA THR A 165 -16.00 -23.05 -16.01
C THR A 165 -16.73 -23.48 -14.75
N VAL A 166 -16.61 -22.69 -13.69
CA VAL A 166 -17.28 -22.94 -12.42
C VAL A 166 -17.88 -21.67 -11.86
N GLN A 167 -18.98 -21.81 -11.10
CA GLN A 167 -19.43 -20.78 -10.18
C GLN A 167 -18.57 -20.87 -8.93
N ALA A 168 -17.79 -19.83 -8.63
CA ALA A 168 -16.88 -19.85 -7.49
C ALA A 168 -16.83 -18.52 -6.75
N ILE A 169 -16.38 -18.60 -5.49
CA ILE A 169 -15.85 -17.47 -4.72
C ILE A 169 -14.36 -17.76 -4.49
N VAL A 170 -13.50 -16.84 -4.92
CA VAL A 170 -12.05 -16.91 -4.70
C VAL A 170 -11.67 -15.93 -3.62
N TYR A 171 -11.17 -16.41 -2.48
CA TYR A 171 -10.60 -15.55 -1.44
C TYR A 171 -9.10 -15.44 -1.67
N ILE A 172 -8.55 -14.24 -1.62
CA ILE A 172 -7.14 -13.97 -1.92
C ILE A 172 -6.57 -13.11 -0.79
N SER A 173 -5.40 -13.49 -0.29
CA SER A 173 -4.58 -12.72 0.63
C SER A 173 -3.19 -12.52 0.02
N VAL A 174 -2.67 -11.30 0.06
CA VAL A 174 -1.34 -10.94 -0.47
C VAL A 174 -0.52 -10.24 0.61
N ASP A 175 0.80 -10.46 0.57
CA ASP A 175 1.74 -9.93 1.57
C ASP A 175 3.02 -9.39 0.91
N GLN A 176 3.44 -8.18 1.33
CA GLN A 176 4.66 -7.49 0.92
C GLN A 176 5.68 -7.32 2.07
N SER A 177 5.39 -7.81 3.27
CA SER A 177 6.12 -7.46 4.50
C SER A 177 7.52 -8.08 4.62
N LEU A 178 7.75 -9.18 3.91
CA LEU A 178 9.01 -9.93 3.92
C LEU A 178 10.07 -9.39 2.93
#